data_AF-A0A4Q5QFJ5-F1
#
_entry.id   AF-A0A4Q5QFJ5-F1
#
_cell.length_a   1.000
_cell.length_b   1.000
_cell.length_c   1.000
_cell.angle_alpha   90.00
_cell.angle_beta   90.00
_cell.angle_gamma   90.00
#
_symmetry.space_group_name_H-M   'P 1'
#
loop_
_entity.id
_entity.type
_entity.pdbx_description
1 polymer ?
#
loop_
_entity_poly.entity_id
_entity_poly.type
_entity_poly.pdbx_seq_one_letter_code
_entity_poly.pdbx_strand_id
1 'polypeptide(L)'
;YTVLHNAQQEKVGIGLLNSALSNSFGESALFGAPLKETFLGATTWEVRLMAGAMVVIMTASQFITQLQIVSKNMSPETKASPMFKQQRMLLYFLPLVFVFSGLSFPLGVMFYWLTSNVWTMAQQFLVIRNMPTPGSEAALAREERLARKQQRKGLPSITVTEIESAPAVPKTTQRTQPVGKNRSKKQNGPKK
;
A
#
# COMPACT_ATOMS: atom_id res chain seq x y z
N TYR A 1 -23.43 28.60 -14.60
CA TYR A 1 -24.85 28.56 -15.02
C TYR A 1 -25.17 27.57 -16.15
N THR A 2 -24.18 26.85 -16.72
CA THR A 2 -24.37 25.87 -17.81
C THR A 2 -24.63 24.42 -17.37
N VAL A 3 -24.51 24.14 -16.06
CA VAL A 3 -24.72 22.79 -15.48
C VAL A 3 -26.19 22.46 -15.18
N LEU A 4 -27.05 23.47 -15.03
CA LEU A 4 -28.49 23.27 -14.76
C LEU A 4 -29.27 22.96 -16.05
N HIS A 5 -28.81 23.42 -17.22
CA HIS A 5 -29.45 23.17 -18.51
C HIS A 5 -29.20 21.73 -19.04
N ASN A 6 -28.10 21.10 -18.63
CA ASN A 6 -27.76 19.73 -19.05
C ASN A 6 -28.42 18.64 -18.17
N ALA A 7 -28.93 18.99 -17.00
CA ALA A 7 -29.65 18.07 -16.12
C ALA A 7 -31.09 17.77 -16.60
N GLN A 8 -31.62 18.57 -17.53
CA GLN A 8 -32.98 18.44 -18.07
C GLN A 8 -33.07 17.51 -19.30
N GLN A 9 -31.93 17.02 -19.83
CA GLN A 9 -31.88 16.25 -21.09
C GLN A 9 -31.54 14.75 -20.93
N GLU A 10 -31.85 14.11 -19.80
CA GLU A 10 -31.76 12.64 -19.64
C GLU A 10 -30.48 12.00 -20.23
N LYS A 11 -29.31 12.60 -20.01
CA LYS A 11 -28.06 12.04 -20.52
C LYS A 11 -27.63 10.86 -19.65
N VAL A 12 -28.07 9.70 -20.09
CA VAL A 12 -27.52 8.36 -19.89
C VAL A 12 -26.05 8.42 -19.48
N GLY A 13 -25.76 7.89 -18.30
CA GLY A 13 -24.45 7.35 -17.94
C GLY A 13 -23.28 8.33 -17.92
N ILE A 14 -22.90 8.80 -16.74
CA ILE A 14 -21.65 9.51 -16.57
C ILE A 14 -20.50 8.48 -16.69
N GLY A 15 -19.81 8.42 -17.84
CA GLY A 15 -18.63 7.58 -18.07
C GLY A 15 -18.94 6.16 -18.57
N LEU A 16 -18.18 5.15 -18.12
CA LEU A 16 -18.36 3.73 -18.53
C LEU A 16 -19.65 3.08 -17.97
N LEU A 17 -20.39 3.78 -17.10
CA LEU A 17 -21.65 3.32 -16.52
C LEU A 17 -22.80 3.62 -17.48
N ASN A 18 -23.11 2.69 -18.38
CA ASN A 18 -24.33 2.77 -19.19
C ASN A 18 -25.57 2.41 -18.35
N SER A 19 -26.77 2.74 -18.85
CA SER A 19 -28.04 2.49 -18.14
C SER A 19 -28.22 1.01 -17.73
N ALA A 20 -27.81 0.08 -18.59
CA ALA A 20 -27.86 -1.36 -18.28
C ALA A 20 -26.90 -1.75 -17.15
N LEU A 21 -25.71 -1.14 -17.08
CA LEU A 21 -24.73 -1.39 -16.02
C LEU A 21 -25.20 -0.80 -14.69
N SER A 22 -25.82 0.37 -14.69
CA SER A 22 -26.43 0.96 -13.50
C SER A 22 -27.60 0.12 -12.97
N ASN A 23 -28.45 -0.40 -13.86
CA ASN A 23 -29.56 -1.28 -13.47
C ASN A 23 -29.05 -2.62 -12.93
N SER A 24 -28.09 -3.26 -13.60
CA SER A 24 -27.49 -4.52 -13.12
C SER A 24 -26.76 -4.35 -11.78
N PHE A 25 -26.06 -3.23 -11.56
CA PHE A 25 -25.48 -2.90 -10.26
C PHE A 25 -26.57 -2.69 -9.20
N GLY A 26 -27.66 -2.01 -9.56
CA GLY A 26 -28.78 -1.72 -8.66
C GLY A 26 -29.57 -2.95 -8.20
N GLU A 27 -29.59 -4.02 -8.99
CA GLU A 27 -30.24 -5.31 -8.66
C GLU A 27 -29.27 -6.35 -8.09
N SER A 28 -27.97 -6.14 -8.21
CA SER A 28 -26.96 -7.10 -7.73
C SER A 28 -26.93 -7.19 -6.20
N ALA A 29 -26.74 -8.42 -5.70
CA ALA A 29 -26.59 -8.72 -4.29
C ALA A 29 -25.37 -9.63 -4.04
N LEU A 30 -24.63 -9.36 -2.97
CA LEU A 30 -23.62 -10.28 -2.43
C LEU A 30 -24.25 -11.03 -1.26
N PHE A 31 -24.36 -12.35 -1.38
CA PHE A 31 -24.94 -13.23 -0.34
C PHE A 31 -26.28 -12.71 0.23
N GLY A 32 -27.15 -12.19 -0.62
CA GLY A 32 -28.47 -11.65 -0.24
C GLY A 32 -28.49 -10.18 0.18
N ALA A 33 -27.33 -9.52 0.32
CA ALA A 33 -27.24 -8.09 0.64
C ALA A 33 -27.08 -7.24 -0.65
N PRO A 34 -28.01 -6.31 -0.96
CA PRO A 34 -27.92 -5.47 -2.16
C PRO A 34 -26.68 -4.57 -2.15
N LEU A 35 -25.93 -4.53 -3.26
CA LEU A 35 -24.64 -3.82 -3.33
C LEU A 35 -24.74 -2.30 -3.26
N LYS A 36 -25.91 -1.76 -3.58
CA LYS A 36 -26.20 -0.33 -3.55
C LYS A 36 -26.47 0.22 -2.16
N GLU A 37 -26.80 -0.64 -1.19
CA GLU A 37 -27.15 -0.21 0.16
C GLU A 37 -25.91 0.18 0.97
N THR A 38 -26.10 1.14 1.87
CA THR A 38 -25.10 1.61 2.83
C THR A 38 -25.44 1.09 4.22
N PHE A 39 -24.48 1.06 5.14
CA PHE A 39 -24.73 0.61 6.52
C PHE A 39 -25.88 1.36 7.21
N LEU A 40 -25.91 2.70 7.05
CA LEU A 40 -26.93 3.56 7.66
C LEU A 40 -28.27 3.54 6.92
N GLY A 41 -28.26 3.26 5.61
CA GLY A 41 -29.46 3.16 4.78
C GLY A 41 -30.08 1.76 4.74
N ALA A 42 -29.42 0.77 5.36
CA ALA A 42 -29.83 -0.63 5.36
C ALA A 42 -31.15 -0.84 6.11
N THR A 43 -32.14 -1.35 5.39
CA THR A 43 -33.43 -1.76 5.97
C THR A 43 -33.37 -3.18 6.54
N THR A 44 -32.43 -3.99 6.06
CA THR A 44 -32.24 -5.40 6.42
C THR A 44 -31.04 -5.61 7.34
N TRP A 45 -31.10 -6.61 8.21
CA TRP A 45 -30.03 -6.91 9.16
C TRP A 45 -28.81 -7.53 8.46
N GLU A 46 -29.05 -8.28 7.39
CA GLU A 46 -28.07 -8.94 6.53
C GLU A 46 -27.05 -7.95 5.97
N VAL A 47 -27.52 -6.79 5.49
CA VAL A 47 -26.67 -5.72 4.97
C VAL A 47 -25.77 -5.13 6.06
N ARG A 48 -26.31 -4.93 7.28
CA ARG A 48 -25.52 -4.41 8.42
C ARG A 48 -24.45 -5.38 8.87
N LEU A 49 -24.78 -6.67 8.96
CA LEU A 49 -23.82 -7.73 9.31
C LEU A 49 -22.72 -7.83 8.25
N MET A 50 -23.08 -7.81 6.97
CA MET A 50 -22.14 -7.86 5.85
C MET A 50 -21.20 -6.65 5.86
N ALA A 51 -21.76 -5.43 5.94
CA ALA A 51 -21.00 -4.20 5.99
C ALA A 51 -20.05 -4.19 7.19
N GLY A 52 -20.55 -4.53 8.38
CA GLY A 52 -19.74 -4.64 9.59
C GLY A 52 -18.59 -5.63 9.45
N ALA A 53 -18.86 -6.83 8.92
CA ALA A 53 -17.83 -7.84 8.67
C ALA A 53 -16.78 -7.35 7.67
N MET A 54 -17.18 -6.70 6.57
CA MET A 54 -16.26 -6.13 5.59
C MET A 54 -15.36 -5.07 6.21
N VAL A 55 -15.89 -4.16 7.04
CA VAL A 55 -15.08 -3.15 7.75
C VAL A 55 -14.05 -3.82 8.65
N VAL A 56 -14.46 -4.81 9.44
CA VAL A 56 -13.54 -5.50 10.35
C VAL A 56 -12.42 -6.18 9.56
N ILE A 57 -12.76 -6.91 8.49
CA ILE A 57 -11.77 -7.61 7.65
C ILE A 57 -10.86 -6.62 6.93
N MET A 58 -11.40 -5.53 6.37
CA MET A 58 -10.61 -4.48 5.72
C MET A 58 -9.64 -3.82 6.70
N THR A 59 -10.10 -3.44 7.88
CA THR A 59 -9.26 -2.84 8.92
C THR A 59 -8.20 -3.82 9.39
N ALA A 60 -8.56 -5.07 9.66
CA ALA A 60 -7.63 -6.09 10.12
C ALA A 60 -6.55 -6.41 9.07
N SER A 61 -6.94 -6.66 7.82
CA SER A 61 -6.01 -6.94 6.73
C SER A 61 -5.02 -5.78 6.50
N GLN A 62 -5.52 -4.55 6.49
CA GLN A 62 -4.68 -3.37 6.29
C GLN A 62 -3.75 -3.13 7.50
N PHE A 63 -4.26 -3.29 8.72
CA PHE A 63 -3.46 -3.20 9.94
C PHE A 63 -2.33 -4.23 9.97
N ILE A 64 -2.64 -5.50 9.63
CA ILE A 64 -1.62 -6.57 9.55
C ILE A 64 -0.57 -6.23 8.50
N THR A 65 -0.98 -5.75 7.33
CA THR A 65 -0.06 -5.35 6.25
C THR A 65 0.88 -4.23 6.73
N GLN A 66 0.33 -3.20 7.36
CA GLN A 66 1.12 -2.10 7.92
C GLN A 66 2.08 -2.58 9.01
N LEU A 67 1.59 -3.43 9.92
CA LEU A 67 2.40 -3.97 11.00
C LEU A 67 3.56 -4.80 10.45
N GLN A 68 3.34 -5.62 9.43
CA GLN A 68 4.40 -6.38 8.76
C GLN A 68 5.48 -5.47 8.19
N ILE A 69 5.09 -4.37 7.52
CA ILE A 69 6.04 -3.40 6.95
C ILE A 69 6.88 -2.75 8.06
N VAL A 70 6.21 -2.17 9.06
CA VAL A 70 6.84 -1.34 10.11
C VAL A 70 7.71 -2.19 11.05
N SER A 71 7.28 -3.41 11.37
CA SER A 71 8.03 -4.28 12.29
C SER A 71 9.17 -5.03 11.61
N LYS A 72 8.93 -5.67 10.46
CA LYS A 72 9.85 -6.66 9.87
C LYS A 72 10.61 -6.18 8.64
N ASN A 73 10.10 -5.19 7.91
CA ASN A 73 10.66 -4.76 6.61
C ASN A 73 11.23 -3.34 6.63
N MET A 74 11.70 -2.87 7.78
CA MET A 74 12.42 -1.60 7.95
C MET A 74 13.75 -1.81 8.65
N SER A 75 14.80 -1.11 8.21
CA SER A 75 16.13 -1.15 8.83
C SER A 75 16.12 -0.45 10.21
N PRO A 76 17.05 -0.79 11.12
CA PRO A 76 17.18 -0.14 12.42
C PRO A 76 17.37 1.39 12.31
N GLU A 77 18.16 1.84 11.34
CA GLU A 77 18.36 3.27 11.04
C GLU A 77 17.03 3.95 10.67
N THR A 78 16.22 3.29 9.84
CA THR A 78 14.91 3.84 9.44
C THR A 78 13.96 3.92 10.63
N LYS A 79 13.97 2.92 11.52
CA LYS A 79 13.16 2.90 12.75
C LYS A 79 13.51 4.06 13.71
N ALA A 80 14.76 4.56 13.69
CA ALA A 80 15.19 5.70 14.50
C ALA A 80 14.74 7.07 13.93
N SER A 81 14.32 7.12 12.66
CA SER A 81 13.97 8.37 11.99
C SER A 81 12.67 9.01 12.53
N PRO A 82 12.53 10.35 12.45
CA PRO A 82 11.26 11.03 12.73
C PRO A 82 10.10 10.56 11.83
N MET A 83 10.42 10.18 10.59
CA MET A 83 9.45 9.67 9.61
C MET A 83 8.77 8.37 10.12
N PHE A 84 9.54 7.48 10.76
CA PHE A 84 8.99 6.26 11.34
C PHE A 84 7.94 6.53 12.42
N LYS A 85 8.17 7.55 13.27
CA LYS A 85 7.19 7.93 14.30
C LYS A 85 5.87 8.40 13.68
N GLN A 86 5.94 9.16 12.59
CA GLN A 86 4.75 9.59 11.83
C GLN A 86 4.02 8.40 11.20
N GLN A 87 4.74 7.48 10.54
CA GLN A 87 4.15 6.28 9.94
C GLN A 87 3.49 5.38 10.99
N ARG A 88 4.12 5.22 12.17
CA ARG A 88 3.57 4.44 13.28
C ARG A 88 2.32 5.10 13.87
N MET A 89 2.27 6.43 13.97
CA MET A 89 1.07 7.13 14.42
C MET A 89 -0.09 6.92 13.45
N LEU A 90 0.17 7.02 12.14
CA LEU A 90 -0.85 6.81 11.10
C LEU A 90 -1.45 5.40 11.16
N LEU A 91 -0.64 4.38 11.47
CA LEU A 91 -1.10 3.00 11.63
C LEU A 91 -2.23 2.86 12.67
N TYR A 92 -2.20 3.64 13.76
CA TYR A 92 -3.26 3.59 14.78
C TYR A 92 -4.47 4.48 14.43
N PHE A 93 -4.28 5.50 13.59
CA PHE A 93 -5.36 6.38 13.17
C PHE A 93 -6.19 5.79 12.02
N LEU A 94 -5.54 5.06 11.12
CA LEU A 94 -6.16 4.48 9.93
C LEU A 94 -7.36 3.54 10.23
N PRO A 95 -7.35 2.69 11.28
CA PRO A 95 -8.52 1.90 11.68
C PRO A 95 -9.77 2.75 11.93
N LEU A 96 -9.63 3.93 12.54
CA LEU A 96 -10.77 4.82 12.80
C LEU A 96 -11.36 5.32 11.49
N VAL A 97 -10.51 5.74 10.56
CA VAL A 97 -10.94 6.18 9.22
C VAL A 97 -11.72 5.08 8.50
N PHE A 98 -11.27 3.83 8.59
CA PHE A 98 -11.97 2.69 7.98
C PHE A 98 -13.33 2.40 8.61
N VAL A 99 -13.46 2.58 9.92
CA VAL A 99 -14.75 2.44 10.60
C VAL A 99 -15.73 3.50 10.08
N PHE A 100 -15.35 4.77 10.04
CA PHE A 100 -16.23 5.83 9.55
C PHE A 100 -16.56 5.70 8.05
N SER A 101 -15.59 5.31 7.24
CA SER A 101 -15.81 5.11 5.80
C SER A 101 -16.77 3.97 5.55
N GLY A 102 -16.64 2.86 6.27
CA GLY A 102 -17.53 1.71 6.14
C GLY A 102 -18.98 1.95 6.53
N LEU A 103 -19.23 2.93 7.40
CA LEU A 103 -20.60 3.34 7.73
C LEU A 103 -21.24 4.22 6.63
N SER A 104 -20.40 4.90 5.84
CA SER A 104 -20.82 5.96 4.92
C SER A 104 -20.94 5.51 3.46
N PHE A 105 -20.20 4.48 3.04
CA PHE A 105 -20.14 4.06 1.64
C PHE A 105 -21.03 2.86 1.31
N PRO A 106 -21.44 2.67 0.03
CA PRO A 106 -22.19 1.50 -0.42
C PRO A 106 -21.37 0.21 -0.36
N LEU A 107 -22.06 -0.92 -0.14
CA LEU A 107 -21.44 -2.24 -0.08
C LEU A 107 -20.58 -2.59 -1.30
N GLY A 108 -21.00 -2.23 -2.50
CA GLY A 108 -20.22 -2.48 -3.72
C GLY A 108 -18.86 -1.78 -3.72
N VAL A 109 -18.79 -0.55 -3.21
CA VAL A 109 -17.53 0.22 -3.09
C VAL A 109 -16.64 -0.40 -2.00
N MET A 110 -17.24 -0.80 -0.88
CA MET A 110 -16.51 -1.48 0.20
C MET A 110 -15.93 -2.81 -0.27
N PHE A 111 -16.70 -3.59 -1.03
CA PHE A 111 -16.25 -4.85 -1.59
C PHE A 111 -15.08 -4.68 -2.57
N TYR A 112 -15.14 -3.65 -3.42
CA TYR A 112 -14.01 -3.27 -4.28
C TYR A 112 -12.76 -2.95 -3.45
N TRP A 113 -12.91 -2.13 -2.40
CA TRP A 113 -11.79 -1.80 -1.52
C TRP A 113 -11.22 -3.01 -0.81
N LEU A 114 -12.07 -3.90 -0.29
CA LEU A 114 -11.65 -5.14 0.35
C LEU A 114 -10.83 -6.01 -0.62
N THR A 115 -11.32 -6.18 -1.85
CA THR A 115 -10.62 -6.95 -2.88
C THR A 115 -9.25 -6.34 -3.20
N SER A 116 -9.19 -5.01 -3.32
CA SER A 116 -7.93 -4.27 -3.50
C SER A 116 -6.96 -4.46 -2.34
N ASN A 117 -7.44 -4.36 -1.08
CA ASN A 117 -6.63 -4.57 0.11
C ASN A 117 -6.06 -6.00 0.18
N VAL A 118 -6.86 -7.02 -0.14
CA VAL A 118 -6.42 -8.42 -0.19
C VAL A 118 -5.35 -8.61 -1.26
N TRP A 119 -5.56 -8.03 -2.45
CA TRP A 119 -4.57 -8.07 -3.52
C TRP A 119 -3.25 -7.39 -3.12
N THR A 120 -3.33 -6.17 -2.57
CA THR A 120 -2.14 -5.45 -2.08
C THR A 120 -1.45 -6.23 -0.97
N MET A 121 -2.18 -6.84 -0.04
CA MET A 121 -1.60 -7.68 1.00
C MET A 121 -0.85 -8.87 0.40
N ALA A 122 -1.43 -9.56 -0.59
CA ALA A 122 -0.78 -10.67 -1.28
C ALA A 122 0.49 -10.20 -2.03
N GLN A 123 0.40 -9.11 -2.77
CA GLN A 123 1.53 -8.51 -3.49
C GLN A 123 2.63 -8.09 -2.51
N GLN A 124 2.27 -7.44 -1.41
CA GLN A 124 3.21 -6.99 -0.38
C GLN A 124 3.88 -8.16 0.31
N PHE A 125 3.13 -9.22 0.62
CA PHE A 125 3.68 -10.44 1.19
C PHE A 125 4.74 -11.08 0.27
N LEU A 126 4.44 -11.19 -1.02
CA LEU A 126 5.39 -11.71 -2.01
C LEU A 126 6.62 -10.81 -2.14
N VAL A 127 6.44 -9.48 -2.17
CA VAL A 127 7.55 -8.54 -2.26
C VAL A 127 8.45 -8.62 -1.02
N ILE A 128 7.91 -8.56 0.19
CA ILE A 128 8.72 -8.65 1.43
C ILE A 128 9.45 -10.00 1.50
N ARG A 129 8.82 -11.09 1.05
CA ARG A 129 9.44 -12.42 1.07
C ARG A 129 10.59 -12.57 0.07
N ASN A 130 10.42 -12.01 -1.13
CA ASN A 130 11.34 -12.24 -2.26
C ASN A 130 12.33 -11.09 -2.48
N MET A 131 11.99 -9.87 -2.06
CA MET A 131 12.79 -8.64 -2.20
C MET A 131 12.65 -7.78 -0.92
N PRO A 132 13.08 -8.29 0.26
CA PRO A 132 13.03 -7.53 1.50
C PRO A 132 13.96 -6.31 1.47
N THR A 133 13.64 -5.31 2.28
CA THR A 133 14.49 -4.13 2.49
C THR A 133 15.86 -4.57 3.05
N PRO A 134 16.99 -4.14 2.46
CA PRO A 134 18.32 -4.49 2.97
C PRO A 134 18.51 -4.07 4.44
N GLY A 135 19.20 -4.91 5.23
CA GLY A 135 19.43 -4.66 6.65
C GLY A 135 18.18 -4.72 7.54
N SER A 136 17.03 -5.17 7.02
CA SER A 136 15.83 -5.46 7.83
C SER A 136 15.83 -6.92 8.32
N GLU A 137 15.02 -7.22 9.33
CA GLU A 137 14.80 -8.59 9.82
C GLU A 137 14.32 -9.54 8.72
N ALA A 138 13.51 -9.03 7.78
CA ALA A 138 13.06 -9.80 6.62
C ALA A 138 14.21 -10.17 5.66
N ALA A 139 15.27 -9.35 5.58
CA ALA A 139 16.47 -9.65 4.79
C ALA A 139 17.30 -10.77 5.45
N LEU A 140 17.54 -10.68 6.76
CA LEU A 140 18.21 -11.73 7.54
C LEU A 140 17.46 -13.08 7.40
N ALA A 141 16.14 -13.06 7.56
CA ALA A 141 15.32 -14.25 7.38
C ALA A 141 15.35 -14.80 5.94
N ARG A 142 15.61 -13.96 4.93
CA ARG A 142 15.80 -14.42 3.54
C ARG A 142 17.16 -15.09 3.36
N GLU A 143 18.21 -14.52 3.92
CA GLU A 143 19.57 -15.07 3.90
C GLU A 143 19.62 -16.43 4.59
N GLU A 144 19.03 -16.56 5.78
CA GLU A 144 18.89 -17.83 6.49
C GLU A 144 18.16 -18.90 5.65
N ARG A 145 17.08 -18.52 4.94
CA ARG A 145 16.35 -19.43 4.05
C ARG A 145 17.22 -19.88 2.86
N LEU A 146 18.05 -19.00 2.32
CA LEU A 146 18.95 -19.33 1.22
C LEU A 146 20.08 -20.25 1.72
N ALA A 147 20.67 -19.96 2.87
CA ALA A 147 21.69 -20.80 3.51
C ALA A 147 21.16 -22.22 3.80
N ARG A 148 19.96 -22.34 4.39
CA ARG A 148 19.31 -23.66 4.60
C ARG A 148 19.07 -24.42 3.29
N LYS A 149 18.69 -23.72 2.21
CA LYS A 149 18.51 -24.35 0.89
C LYS A 149 19.83 -24.80 0.28
N GLN A 150 20.92 -24.05 0.47
CA GLN A 150 22.26 -24.42 0.00
C GLN A 150 22.80 -25.63 0.77
N GLN A 151 22.65 -25.65 2.10
CA GLN A 151 23.01 -26.80 2.95
C GLN A 151 22.28 -28.07 2.52
N ARG A 152 20.97 -27.99 2.25
CA ARG A 152 20.18 -29.12 1.73
C ARG A 152 20.62 -29.62 0.35
N LYS A 153 21.28 -28.77 -0.44
CA LYS A 153 21.80 -29.11 -1.77
C LYS A 153 23.27 -29.56 -1.74
N GLY A 154 23.90 -29.64 -0.57
CA GLY A 154 25.30 -30.05 -0.42
C GLY A 154 26.30 -29.08 -1.04
N LEU A 155 25.90 -27.84 -1.34
CA LEU A 155 26.81 -26.80 -1.85
C LEU A 155 27.50 -26.11 -0.66
N PRO A 156 28.80 -25.79 -0.77
CA PRO A 156 29.50 -25.04 0.26
C PRO A 156 28.79 -23.71 0.52
N SER A 157 28.61 -23.39 1.80
CA SER A 157 28.11 -22.09 2.25
C SER A 157 29.05 -21.01 1.72
N ILE A 158 28.63 -20.29 0.69
CA ILE A 158 29.29 -19.02 0.34
C ILE A 158 28.91 -18.05 1.44
N THR A 159 29.75 -18.04 2.47
CA THR A 159 29.75 -17.12 3.58
C THR A 159 29.81 -15.70 3.00
N VAL A 160 28.69 -14.98 3.09
CA VAL A 160 28.52 -13.57 2.68
C VAL A 160 29.29 -12.61 3.61
N THR A 161 30.23 -13.11 4.44
CA THR A 161 31.12 -12.28 5.26
C THR A 161 32.05 -11.40 4.41
N GLU A 162 32.20 -11.66 3.10
CA GLU A 162 33.01 -10.80 2.22
C GLU A 162 32.22 -9.64 1.56
N ILE A 163 30.89 -9.59 1.68
CA ILE A 163 30.13 -8.40 1.22
C ILE A 163 30.02 -7.35 2.35
N GLU A 164 30.31 -7.74 3.60
CA GLU A 164 30.23 -6.87 4.78
C GLU A 164 31.48 -5.96 4.95
N SER A 165 32.60 -6.24 4.27
CA SER A 165 33.83 -5.44 4.34
C SER A 165 33.98 -4.37 3.25
N ALA A 166 33.00 -4.23 2.35
CA ALA A 166 32.89 -3.05 1.52
C ALA A 166 31.95 -2.06 2.23
N PRO A 167 32.46 -1.08 3.01
CA PRO A 167 31.60 -0.04 3.56
C PRO A 167 30.83 0.57 2.40
N ALA A 168 29.50 0.49 2.47
CA ALA A 168 28.61 1.14 1.53
C ALA A 168 28.87 2.65 1.66
N VAL A 169 29.82 3.15 0.88
CA VAL A 169 30.05 4.59 0.71
C VAL A 169 28.68 5.16 0.34
N PRO A 170 28.12 6.07 1.14
CA PRO A 170 26.81 6.63 0.87
C PRO A 170 26.88 7.24 -0.54
N LYS A 171 26.27 6.58 -1.52
CA LYS A 171 26.07 7.18 -2.83
C LYS A 171 25.00 8.23 -2.60
N THR A 172 25.44 9.44 -2.27
CA THR A 172 24.60 10.63 -2.28
C THR A 172 23.99 10.71 -3.67
N THR A 173 22.74 10.28 -3.83
CA THR A 173 21.97 10.41 -5.07
C THR A 173 21.54 11.86 -5.27
N GLN A 174 22.45 12.81 -4.98
CA GLN A 174 22.24 14.21 -5.25
C GLN A 174 22.53 14.42 -6.73
N ARG A 175 21.45 14.64 -7.49
CA ARG A 175 21.54 15.02 -8.90
C ARG A 175 22.47 16.22 -9.01
N THR A 176 23.64 16.03 -9.62
CA THR A 176 24.58 17.13 -9.86
C THR A 176 23.90 18.13 -10.78
N GLN A 177 23.55 19.28 -10.22
CA GLN A 177 22.93 20.35 -11.00
C GLN A 177 24.01 20.95 -11.91
N PRO A 178 23.80 21.00 -13.23
CA PRO A 178 24.80 21.54 -14.14
C PRO A 178 24.99 23.03 -13.83
N VAL A 179 26.20 23.40 -13.42
CA VAL A 179 26.57 24.80 -13.20
C VAL A 179 26.81 25.48 -14.54
N GLY A 180 26.28 26.70 -14.71
CA GLY A 180 26.46 27.49 -15.93
C GLY A 180 27.94 27.79 -16.21
N LYS A 181 28.31 27.87 -17.50
CA LYS A 181 29.70 28.00 -18.00
C LYS A 181 30.54 29.06 -17.26
N ASN A 182 29.96 30.20 -16.90
CA ASN A 182 30.67 31.29 -16.21
C ASN A 182 31.13 30.90 -14.79
N ARG A 183 30.40 30.02 -14.10
CA ARG A 183 30.71 29.56 -12.75
C ARG A 183 31.78 28.47 -12.74
N SER A 184 31.82 27.63 -13.79
CA SER A 184 32.86 26.60 -13.98
C SER A 184 34.26 27.18 -14.16
N LYS A 185 34.39 28.30 -14.90
CA LYS A 185 35.68 28.98 -15.13
C LYS A 185 36.30 29.56 -13.86
N LYS A 186 35.48 29.97 -12.88
CA LYS A 186 35.96 30.55 -11.62
C LYS A 186 36.47 29.49 -10.63
N GLN A 187 36.06 28.23 -10.79
CA GLN A 187 36.42 27.13 -9.90
C GLN A 187 37.73 26.45 -10.28
N ASN A 188 38.12 26.51 -11.57
CA ASN A 188 39.37 25.93 -12.11
C ASN A 188 40.51 26.97 -12.28
N GLY A 189 40.38 28.18 -11.73
CA GLY A 189 41.47 29.16 -11.73
C GLY A 189 42.55 28.80 -10.68
N PRO A 190 43.84 29.08 -10.93
CA PRO A 190 44.89 28.78 -9.97
C PRO A 190 44.62 29.57 -8.68
N LYS A 191 44.53 28.84 -7.56
CA LYS A 191 44.48 29.46 -6.23
C LYS A 191 45.84 30.14 -6.02
N LYS A 192 45.84 31.48 -5.95
CA LYS A 192 46.96 32.25 -5.41
C LYS A 192 46.97 32.15 -3.90
#